data_AF-A0A957XID1-F1
#
_entry.id   AF-A0A957XID1-F1
#
_cell.length_a   1.000
_cell.length_b   1.000
_cell.length_c   1.000
_cell.angle_alpha   90.00
_cell.angle_beta   90.00
_cell.angle_gamma   90.00
#
_symmetry.space_group_name_H-M   'P 1'
#
loop_
_entity.id
_entity.type
_entity.pdbx_description
1 polymer ?
#
loop_
_entity_poly.entity_id
_entity_poly.type
_entity_poly.pdbx_seq_one_letter_code
_entity_poly.pdbx_strand_id
1 'polypeptide(L)' 'MATTNILPQGPYQGKTPQSETYPSKKKCYICGDTYPRDLAHFYLNELTGDGLTWMCIPCYDQKIGIVENGGESR' A
#
# COMPACT_ATOMS: atom_id res chain seq x y z
N MET A 1 16.93 -42.04 -38.40
CA MET A 1 17.80 -41.38 -37.42
C MET A 1 17.15 -40.04 -37.11
N ALA A 2 16.48 -39.89 -35.96
CA ALA A 2 15.73 -38.69 -35.61
C ALA A 2 16.54 -37.87 -34.60
N THR A 3 17.14 -36.77 -35.06
CA THR A 3 17.81 -35.79 -34.20
C THR A 3 16.75 -35.00 -33.45
N THR A 4 16.48 -35.40 -32.21
CA THR A 4 15.67 -34.61 -31.28
C THR A 4 16.45 -33.36 -30.90
N ASN A 5 15.97 -32.20 -31.35
CA ASN A 5 16.35 -30.90 -30.86
C ASN A 5 15.87 -30.75 -29.41
N ILE A 6 16.79 -30.82 -28.45
CA ILE A 6 16.51 -30.50 -27.05
C ILE A 6 16.93 -29.04 -26.83
N LEU A 7 15.93 -28.16 -26.79
CA LEU A 7 16.09 -26.80 -26.28
C LEU A 7 16.47 -26.88 -24.80
N PRO A 8 17.52 -26.16 -24.32
CA PRO A 8 17.76 -26.07 -22.89
C PRO A 8 16.64 -25.27 -22.24
N GLN A 9 15.84 -25.95 -21.42
CA GLN A 9 14.92 -25.33 -20.48
C GLN A 9 15.76 -24.63 -19.42
N GLY A 10 16.04 -23.35 -19.63
CA GLY A 10 16.63 -22.50 -18.61
C GLY A 10 15.71 -22.43 -17.38
N PRO A 11 16.25 -22.27 -16.17
CA PRO A 11 15.44 -22.00 -15.00
C PRO A 11 14.91 -20.57 -15.12
N TYR A 12 13.73 -20.41 -15.72
CA TYR A 12 12.93 -19.21 -15.51
C TYR A 12 12.44 -19.24 -14.06
N GLN A 13 13.34 -18.89 -13.13
CA GLN A 13 12.96 -18.54 -11.77
C GLN A 13 11.93 -17.43 -11.88
N GLY A 14 10.74 -17.70 -11.36
CA GLY A 14 9.64 -16.76 -11.29
C GLY A 14 10.06 -15.52 -10.53
N LYS A 15 10.51 -14.51 -11.27
CA LYS A 15 10.60 -13.12 -10.84
C LYS A 15 9.19 -12.66 -10.53
N THR A 16 8.76 -12.79 -9.28
CA THR A 16 7.71 -11.95 -8.72
C THR A 16 8.22 -10.51 -8.83
N PRO A 17 7.58 -9.63 -9.61
CA PRO A 17 8.00 -8.24 -9.62
C PRO A 17 7.63 -7.61 -8.28
N GLN A 18 8.61 -6.93 -7.68
CA GLN A 18 8.49 -5.90 -6.64
C GLN A 18 8.39 -6.38 -5.18
N SER A 19 9.52 -6.37 -4.47
CA SER A 19 9.55 -5.78 -3.13
C SER A 19 10.98 -5.39 -2.74
N GLU A 20 11.67 -4.63 -3.59
CA GLU A 20 12.86 -3.88 -3.14
C GLU A 20 12.40 -2.77 -2.18
N THR A 21 12.47 -3.10 -0.88
CA THR A 21 12.80 -2.21 0.24
C THR A 21 12.07 -0.86 0.32
N TYR A 22 10.74 -0.87 0.20
CA TYR A 22 9.96 0.19 0.86
C TYR A 22 9.83 -0.15 2.35
N PRO A 23 9.90 0.84 3.25
CA PRO A 23 9.68 0.58 4.66
C PRO A 23 8.32 -0.09 4.83
N SER A 24 8.31 -1.32 5.37
CA SER A 24 7.09 -2.10 5.57
C SER A 24 6.11 -1.43 6.53
N LYS A 25 6.52 -0.33 7.18
CA LYS A 25 5.74 0.42 8.15
C LYS A 25 5.75 1.90 7.79
N LYS A 26 4.61 2.56 8.00
CA LYS A 26 4.38 3.97 7.82
C LYS A 26 3.82 4.56 9.12
N LYS A 27 4.34 5.73 9.51
CA LYS A 27 3.84 6.46 10.67
C LYS A 27 2.67 7.35 10.26
N CYS A 28 1.57 7.29 11.00
CA CYS A 28 0.48 8.24 10.85
C CYS A 28 0.92 9.62 11.35
N TYR A 29 0.71 10.64 10.53
CA TYR A 29 1.02 12.03 10.90
C TYR A 29 0.08 12.62 11.97
N ILE A 30 -1.13 12.06 12.11
CA ILE A 30 -2.16 12.57 13.03
C ILE A 30 -2.01 11.99 14.43
N CYS A 31 -2.12 10.66 14.58
CA CYS A 31 -2.00 10.01 15.90
C CYS A 31 -0.55 9.71 16.30
N GLY A 32 0.38 9.68 15.34
CA GLY A 32 1.79 9.34 15.60
C GLY A 32 2.08 7.84 15.68
N ASP A 33 1.07 6.97 15.57
CA ASP A 33 1.26 5.52 15.57
C ASP A 33 1.91 5.02 14.28
N THR A 34 2.58 3.88 14.38
CA THR A 34 3.24 3.22 13.25
C THR A 34 2.47 1.98 12.84
N TYR A 35 1.96 1.99 11.62
CA TYR A 35 1.18 0.89 11.04
C TYR A 35 1.91 0.28 9.85
N PRO A 36 1.57 -0.95 9.43
CA PRO A 36 2.12 -1.48 8.21
C PRO A 36 1.66 -0.67 6.98
N ARG A 37 2.54 -0.56 5.99
CA ARG A 37 2.34 0.27 4.80
C ARG A 37 1.48 -0.48 3.78
N ASP A 38 0.21 -0.66 4.12
CA ASP A 38 -0.76 -1.43 3.35
C ASP A 38 -2.14 -0.75 3.31
N LEU A 39 -3.00 -1.27 2.42
CA LEU A 39 -4.35 -0.75 2.18
C LEU A 39 -5.35 -1.04 3.30
N ALA A 40 -5.01 -1.91 4.27
CA ALA A 40 -5.83 -2.14 5.44
C ALA A 40 -5.62 -1.08 6.53
N HIS A 41 -4.54 -0.27 6.43
CA HIS A 41 -4.23 0.78 7.40
C HIS A 41 -4.19 2.18 6.80
N PHE A 42 -3.93 2.33 5.50
CA PHE A 42 -3.86 3.62 4.80
C PHE A 42 -4.64 3.57 3.48
N TYR A 43 -5.36 4.64 3.14
CA TYR A 43 -5.97 4.77 1.80
C TYR A 43 -4.92 5.05 0.73
N LEU A 44 -5.26 4.70 -0.52
CA LEU A 44 -4.48 5.10 -1.70
C LEU A 44 -4.49 6.61 -1.86
N ASN A 45 -3.32 7.17 -2.15
CA ASN A 45 -3.17 8.56 -2.53
C ASN A 45 -2.03 8.71 -3.53
N GLU A 46 -2.39 8.79 -4.80
CA GLU A 46 -1.46 8.92 -5.93
C GLU A 46 -0.69 10.25 -5.93
N LEU A 47 -1.14 11.24 -5.15
CA LEU A 47 -0.44 12.51 -4.99
C LEU A 47 0.76 12.41 -4.03
N THR A 48 0.88 11.29 -3.30
CA THR A 48 2.01 11.06 -2.39
C THR A 48 3.07 10.21 -3.07
N GLY A 49 4.35 10.50 -2.80
CA GLY A 49 5.46 9.74 -3.38
C GLY A 49 5.46 8.25 -3.08
N ASP A 50 4.70 7.83 -2.06
CA ASP A 50 4.53 6.43 -1.67
C ASP A 50 3.13 5.87 -2.00
N GLY A 51 2.27 6.62 -2.70
CA GLY A 51 0.97 6.13 -3.15
C GLY A 51 -0.06 5.88 -2.04
N LEU A 52 0.22 6.27 -0.78
CA LEU A 52 -0.67 6.09 0.37
C LEU A 52 -0.79 7.39 1.16
N THR A 53 -1.94 7.64 1.77
CA THR A 53 -2.11 8.86 2.57
C THR A 53 -1.13 8.93 3.75
N TRP A 54 -0.82 10.14 4.23
CA TRP A 54 0.03 10.35 5.42
C TRP A 54 -0.66 10.03 6.75
N MET A 55 -1.96 9.72 6.73
CA MET A 55 -2.75 9.41 7.92
C MET A 55 -3.38 8.02 7.83
N CYS A 56 -3.53 7.33 8.96
CA CYS A 56 -4.18 6.04 8.97
C CYS A 56 -5.68 6.21 8.69
N ILE A 57 -6.32 5.13 8.23
CA ILE A 57 -7.76 5.07 7.92
C ILE A 57 -8.63 5.69 9.03
N PRO A 58 -8.48 5.37 10.34
CA PRO A 58 -9.36 5.97 11.36
C PRO A 58 -9.15 7.48 11.51
N CYS A 59 -7.93 7.99 11.34
CA CYS A 59 -7.69 9.44 11.36
C CYS A 59 -8.19 10.13 10.08
N TYR A 60 -8.10 9.44 8.93
CA TYR A 60 -8.67 9.92 7.67
C TYR A 60 -10.19 10.01 7.79
N ASP A 61 -10.81 8.95 8.30
CA ASP A 61 -12.25 8.84 8.53
C ASP A 61 -12.74 9.91 9.51
N GLN A 62 -12.03 10.14 10.63
CA GLN A 62 -12.36 11.25 11.52
C GLN A 62 -12.24 12.62 10.85
N LYS A 63 -11.26 12.82 9.96
CA LYS A 63 -11.06 14.10 9.27
C LYS A 63 -12.14 14.36 8.22
N ILE A 64 -12.57 13.34 7.48
CA ILE A 64 -13.63 13.46 6.46
C ILE A 64 -15.03 13.33 7.06
N GLY A 65 -15.16 12.56 8.14
CA GLY A 65 -16.41 12.21 8.83
C GLY A 65 -16.98 13.35 9.66
N ILE A 66 -16.24 14.45 9.87
CA ILE A 66 -16.82 15.72 10.34
C ILE A 66 -17.86 16.24 9.34
N VAL A 67 -17.86 15.78 8.09
CA VAL A 67 -18.83 16.22 7.09
C VAL A 67 -20.18 15.50 7.22
N GLU A 68 -20.26 14.33 7.88
CA GLU A 68 -21.49 13.51 7.84
C GLU A 68 -22.26 13.34 9.16
N ASN A 69 -21.78 13.87 10.29
CA ASN A 69 -22.61 13.95 11.50
C ASN A 69 -22.26 15.16 12.37
N GLY A 70 -23.13 16.18 12.41
CA GLY A 70 -23.10 17.16 13.50
C GLY A 70 -23.23 18.64 13.13
N GLY A 71 -24.04 18.99 12.13
CA GLY A 71 -24.80 20.23 12.22
C GLY A 71 -25.88 20.09 13.28
N GLU A 72 -25.52 19.97 14.56
CA GLU A 72 -26.47 20.11 15.67
C GLU A 72 -25.84 20.89 16.84
N SER A 73 -26.42 22.08 17.04
CA SER A 73 -26.49 22.86 18.29
C SER A 73 -25.23 23.53 18.84
N ARG A 74 -25.03 24.80 18.47
CA ARG A 74 -25.15 25.93 19.41
C ARG A 74 -25.42 27.25 18.70
#